data_AF-A0A967PCK0-F1
#
_entry.id   AF-A0A967PCK0-F1
#
_cell.length_a   1.000
_cell.length_b   1.000
_cell.length_c   1.000
_cell.angle_alpha   90.00
_cell.angle_beta   90.00
_cell.angle_gamma   90.00
#
_symmetry.space_group_name_H-M   'P 1'
#
loop_
_entity.id
_entity.type
_entity.pdbx_description
1 polymer ?
#
loop_
_entity_poly.entity_id
_entity_poly.type
_entity_poly.pdbx_seq_one_letter_code
_entity_poly.pdbx_strand_id
1 'polypeptide(L)'
;MDSLACGGSDCDDSDPNRFPGNTEICDSEGVDEDCDPETLGDRDVDGDGQVSAECCNGARCGGDCADRLPDVFSGAAEVCDLRDQDCDGSVDEGVAVMLFEDLDGDLY
;
A
#
# COMPACT_ATOMS: atom_id res chain seq x y z
N MET A 1 23.62 3.53 -8.76
CA MET A 1 25.00 3.97 -9.06
C MET A 1 24.88 5.44 -9.36
N ASP A 2 25.51 6.32 -8.57
CA ASP A 2 25.32 7.77 -8.59
C ASP A 2 25.60 8.42 -9.96
N SER A 3 24.54 8.93 -10.60
CA SER A 3 24.53 9.59 -11.92
C SER A 3 24.89 11.08 -11.89
N LEU A 4 25.27 11.64 -10.73
CA LEU A 4 25.37 13.10 -10.56
C LEU A 4 26.53 13.76 -11.34
N ALA A 5 27.42 13.00 -11.98
CA ALA A 5 28.62 13.56 -12.62
C ALA A 5 28.48 13.83 -14.13
N CYS A 6 27.46 13.33 -14.85
CA CYS A 6 27.32 13.63 -16.29
C CYS A 6 25.93 13.39 -16.95
N GLY A 7 24.93 12.79 -16.27
CA GLY A 7 23.68 12.29 -16.90
C GLY A 7 22.46 13.21 -16.87
N GLY A 8 22.49 14.29 -16.09
CA GLY A 8 21.29 15.10 -15.83
C GLY A 8 20.49 14.53 -14.66
N SER A 9 19.18 14.76 -14.63
CA SER A 9 18.28 14.30 -13.55
C SER A 9 17.76 12.86 -13.79
N ASP A 10 18.23 12.19 -14.84
CA ASP A 10 17.93 10.78 -15.18
C ASP A 10 18.48 9.83 -14.10
N CYS A 11 17.60 9.00 -13.55
CA CYS A 11 17.90 8.06 -12.47
C CYS A 11 18.35 6.68 -12.98
N ASP A 12 18.21 6.37 -14.27
CA ASP A 12 18.71 5.15 -14.90
C ASP A 12 19.09 5.37 -16.38
N ASP A 13 20.35 5.76 -16.60
CA ASP A 13 20.94 5.96 -17.93
C ASP A 13 20.84 4.74 -18.88
N SER A 14 20.46 3.56 -18.38
CA SER A 14 20.31 2.33 -19.17
C SER A 14 18.88 2.02 -19.60
N ASP A 15 17.89 2.75 -19.06
CA ASP A 15 16.47 2.54 -19.34
C ASP A 15 15.79 3.84 -19.83
N PRO A 16 15.36 3.91 -21.09
CA PRO A 16 14.71 5.10 -21.63
C PRO A 16 13.33 5.40 -21.02
N ASN A 17 12.76 4.53 -20.19
CA ASN A 17 11.49 4.75 -19.48
C ASN A 17 11.70 5.21 -18.03
N ARG A 18 12.92 5.57 -17.64
CA ARG A 18 13.27 5.99 -16.28
C ARG A 18 13.84 7.40 -16.33
N PHE A 19 13.01 8.44 -16.25
CA PHE A 19 13.48 9.83 -16.33
C PHE A 19 12.53 10.83 -15.65
N PRO A 20 13.04 11.98 -15.16
CA PRO A 20 12.25 13.05 -14.56
C PRO A 20 10.99 13.43 -15.33
N GLY A 21 9.84 13.29 -14.67
CA GLY A 21 8.55 13.67 -15.22
C GLY A 21 8.02 12.72 -16.29
N ASN A 22 8.55 11.50 -16.36
CA ASN A 22 7.82 10.39 -16.98
C ASN A 22 6.51 10.12 -16.21
N THR A 23 5.66 9.24 -16.74
CA THR A 23 4.48 8.77 -15.98
C THR A 23 4.91 7.63 -15.06
N GLU A 24 4.69 7.82 -13.77
CA GLU A 24 4.85 6.76 -12.78
C GLU A 24 3.80 5.65 -13.01
N ILE A 25 4.25 4.40 -13.01
CA ILE A 25 3.40 3.24 -13.24
C ILE A 25 3.21 2.50 -11.93
N CYS A 26 1.97 2.09 -11.66
CA CYS A 26 1.73 1.11 -10.59
C CYS A 26 2.28 -0.24 -11.04
N ASP A 27 3.46 -0.60 -10.56
CA ASP A 27 4.06 -1.91 -10.77
C ASP A 27 4.52 -2.55 -9.45
N SER A 28 4.57 -3.89 -9.47
CA SER A 28 4.98 -4.70 -8.32
C SER A 28 6.50 -4.87 -8.18
N GLU A 29 7.26 -4.51 -9.21
CA GLU A 29 8.73 -4.53 -9.19
C GLU A 29 9.30 -3.31 -8.45
N GLY A 30 8.49 -2.27 -8.23
CA GLY A 30 8.84 -1.07 -7.51
C GLY A 30 9.72 -0.14 -8.35
N VAL A 31 9.47 -0.05 -9.66
CA VAL A 31 10.29 0.76 -10.55
C VAL A 31 9.90 2.24 -10.40
N ASP A 32 10.89 3.12 -10.39
CA ASP A 32 10.72 4.57 -10.24
C ASP A 32 10.82 5.25 -11.61
N GLU A 33 9.77 5.18 -12.43
CA GLU A 33 9.82 5.62 -13.83
C GLU A 33 10.03 7.12 -13.99
N ASP A 34 9.51 7.92 -13.07
CA ASP A 34 9.58 9.37 -13.16
C ASP A 34 10.73 10.00 -12.36
N CYS A 35 11.56 9.17 -11.72
CA CYS A 35 12.68 9.58 -10.87
C CYS A 35 12.26 10.45 -9.66
N ASP A 36 11.00 10.38 -9.24
CA ASP A 36 10.48 10.98 -8.03
C ASP A 36 10.07 9.87 -7.04
N PRO A 37 10.85 9.62 -5.96
CA PRO A 37 10.57 8.53 -5.03
C PRO A 37 9.31 8.73 -4.17
N GLU A 38 8.58 9.84 -4.35
CA GLU A 38 7.31 10.11 -3.68
C GLU A 38 6.08 9.74 -4.54
N THR A 39 6.25 9.40 -5.81
CA THR A 39 5.15 8.95 -6.69
C THR A 39 5.01 7.42 -6.63
N LEU A 40 3.79 6.90 -6.79
CA LEU A 40 3.47 5.46 -6.64
C LEU A 40 2.50 4.96 -7.71
N GLY A 41 2.19 5.76 -8.74
CA GLY A 41 1.02 5.56 -9.59
C GLY A 41 -0.30 5.87 -8.89
N ASP A 42 -1.41 5.81 -9.64
CA ASP A 42 -2.75 6.26 -9.22
C ASP A 42 -3.81 5.15 -9.21
N ARG A 43 -3.39 3.89 -9.10
CA ARG A 43 -4.32 2.77 -9.06
C ARG A 43 -5.07 2.72 -7.73
N ASP A 44 -6.37 2.92 -7.85
CA ASP A 44 -7.41 2.81 -6.81
C ASP A 44 -8.63 2.16 -7.50
N VAL A 45 -8.86 0.87 -7.26
CA VAL A 45 -9.88 0.08 -7.95
C VAL A 45 -11.25 0.16 -7.29
N ASP A 46 -11.31 0.37 -5.97
CA ASP A 46 -12.56 0.44 -5.23
C ASP A 46 -13.05 1.86 -4.93
N GLY A 47 -12.22 2.88 -5.19
CA GLY A 47 -12.57 4.29 -5.14
C GLY A 47 -12.58 4.86 -3.72
N ASP A 48 -11.82 4.29 -2.80
CA ASP A 48 -11.68 4.77 -1.42
C ASP A 48 -10.71 5.97 -1.28
N GLY A 49 -9.97 6.29 -2.35
CA GLY A 49 -9.00 7.38 -2.40
C GLY A 49 -7.61 7.01 -1.89
N GLN A 50 -7.29 5.72 -1.74
CA GLN A 50 -6.01 5.21 -1.30
C GLN A 50 -5.33 4.45 -2.45
N VAL A 51 -4.00 4.60 -2.54
CA VAL A 51 -3.22 3.88 -3.56
C VAL A 51 -3.02 2.44 -3.11
N SER A 52 -3.28 1.50 -4.01
CA SER A 52 -3.07 0.07 -3.79
C SER A 52 -1.67 -0.23 -3.26
N ALA A 53 -1.57 -1.11 -2.26
CA ALA A 53 -0.30 -1.62 -1.74
C ALA A 53 0.49 -2.46 -2.76
N GLU A 54 -0.13 -2.85 -3.89
CA GLU A 54 0.57 -3.46 -5.02
C GLU A 54 1.40 -2.46 -5.82
N CYS A 55 1.16 -1.15 -5.65
CA CYS A 55 1.91 -0.10 -6.31
C CYS A 55 3.06 0.35 -5.42
N CYS A 56 4.29 0.24 -5.92
CA CYS A 56 5.48 0.60 -5.18
C CYS A 56 6.44 1.45 -6.04
N ASN A 57 7.21 2.29 -5.36
CA ASN A 57 8.42 2.93 -5.88
C ASN A 57 9.55 2.59 -4.89
N GLY A 58 10.37 1.61 -5.26
CA GLY A 58 11.36 0.98 -4.39
C GLY A 58 10.75 0.41 -3.11
N ALA A 59 11.03 1.06 -1.97
CA ALA A 59 10.55 0.64 -0.65
C ALA A 59 9.29 1.40 -0.17
N ARG A 60 8.82 2.36 -0.97
CA ARG A 60 7.58 3.09 -0.73
C ARG A 60 6.48 2.35 -1.49
N CYS A 61 5.35 2.09 -0.84
CA CYS A 61 4.20 1.47 -1.49
C CYS A 61 2.93 2.17 -1.03
N GLY A 62 1.85 1.95 -1.78
CA GLY A 62 0.51 2.33 -1.36
C GLY A 62 0.12 1.69 -0.02
N GLY A 63 -0.87 2.29 0.63
CA GLY A 63 -1.32 1.89 1.97
C GLY A 63 -2.56 1.00 1.96
N ASP A 64 -3.17 0.78 0.80
CA ASP A 64 -4.38 -0.02 0.68
C ASP A 64 -4.06 -1.51 0.50
N CYS A 65 -4.24 -2.28 1.57
CA CYS A 65 -3.99 -3.70 1.62
C CYS A 65 -5.05 -4.55 0.89
N ALA A 66 -6.18 -3.96 0.49
CA ALA A 66 -7.26 -4.65 -0.20
C ALA A 66 -8.03 -3.76 -1.21
N ASP A 67 -7.37 -3.43 -2.33
CA ASP A 67 -7.80 -2.69 -3.54
C ASP A 67 -9.02 -3.25 -4.30
N ARG A 68 -9.99 -3.84 -3.60
CA ARG A 68 -11.29 -4.28 -4.12
C ARG A 68 -12.39 -4.11 -3.05
N LEU A 69 -12.06 -3.56 -1.90
CA LEU A 69 -12.87 -3.49 -0.69
C LEU A 69 -12.75 -2.06 -0.12
N PRO A 70 -13.69 -1.15 -0.45
CA PRO A 70 -13.58 0.26 -0.08
C PRO A 70 -13.78 0.52 1.43
N ASP A 71 -14.04 -0.53 2.20
CA ASP A 71 -14.10 -0.53 3.67
C ASP A 71 -12.77 -0.97 4.32
N VAL A 72 -11.76 -1.33 3.54
CA VAL A 72 -10.43 -1.75 4.01
C VAL A 72 -9.39 -0.83 3.41
N PHE A 73 -8.81 0.02 4.26
CA PHE A 73 -7.82 0.99 3.86
C PHE A 73 -7.08 1.56 5.06
N SER A 74 -5.88 2.12 4.83
CA SER A 74 -5.08 2.75 5.88
C SER A 74 -5.89 3.73 6.75
N GLY A 75 -6.11 3.38 8.01
CA GLY A 75 -6.86 4.19 8.99
C GLY A 75 -8.39 4.05 8.94
N ALA A 76 -8.93 3.03 8.27
CA ALA A 76 -10.32 2.63 8.41
C ALA A 76 -10.64 2.23 9.87
N ALA A 77 -11.93 2.09 10.20
CA ALA A 77 -12.32 1.63 11.53
C ALA A 77 -12.50 0.11 11.51
N GLU A 78 -11.89 -0.58 12.47
CA GLU A 78 -12.08 -2.01 12.65
C GLU A 78 -13.54 -2.38 12.95
N VAL A 79 -13.94 -3.53 12.40
CA VAL A 79 -15.18 -4.23 12.70
C VAL A 79 -14.80 -5.65 13.08
N CYS A 80 -15.43 -6.23 14.11
CA CYS A 80 -15.16 -7.60 14.52
C CYS A 80 -15.65 -8.61 13.47
N ASP A 81 -14.91 -8.76 12.37
CA ASP A 81 -15.23 -9.57 11.20
C ASP A 81 -14.05 -10.44 10.73
N LEU A 82 -12.95 -10.48 11.50
CA LEU A 82 -11.72 -11.23 11.25
C LEU A 82 -10.90 -10.72 10.04
N ARG A 83 -11.13 -9.49 9.59
CA ARG A 83 -10.28 -8.81 8.61
C ARG A 83 -9.50 -7.69 9.30
N ASP A 84 -8.40 -7.29 8.69
CA ASP A 84 -7.66 -6.06 9.00
C ASP A 84 -8.26 -4.95 8.12
N GLN A 85 -9.00 -4.00 8.69
CA GLN A 85 -9.64 -2.93 7.92
C GLN A 85 -8.71 -1.76 7.80
N ASP A 86 -7.96 -1.46 8.85
CA ASP A 86 -7.11 -0.28 8.89
C ASP A 86 -5.71 -0.47 8.29
N CYS A 87 -5.43 -1.69 7.81
CA CYS A 87 -4.19 -2.13 7.17
C CYS A 87 -2.94 -1.98 8.07
N ASP A 88 -3.09 -2.03 9.40
CA ASP A 88 -1.97 -1.92 10.35
C ASP A 88 -1.24 -3.27 10.61
N GLY A 89 -1.79 -4.37 10.10
CA GLY A 89 -1.26 -5.74 10.26
C GLY A 89 -1.82 -6.49 11.47
N SER A 90 -2.68 -5.85 12.27
CA SER A 90 -3.50 -6.45 13.31
C SER A 90 -4.88 -6.77 12.75
N VAL A 91 -5.60 -7.66 13.42
CA VAL A 91 -6.97 -8.03 13.02
C VAL A 91 -7.87 -7.77 14.21
N ASP A 92 -8.98 -7.08 13.96
CA ASP A 92 -10.01 -6.75 14.94
C ASP A 92 -9.45 -6.01 16.18
N GLU A 93 -8.40 -5.20 16.08
CA GLU A 93 -7.85 -4.49 17.24
C GLU A 93 -8.82 -3.43 17.80
N GLY A 94 -8.91 -3.35 19.12
CA GLY A 94 -9.88 -2.47 19.78
C GLY A 94 -11.35 -2.90 19.68
N VAL A 95 -11.70 -3.84 18.80
CA VAL A 95 -13.05 -4.40 18.63
C VAL A 95 -13.14 -5.89 18.98
N ALA A 96 -12.00 -6.58 19.06
CA ALA A 96 -11.90 -7.95 19.54
C ALA A 96 -12.41 -8.03 20.99
N VAL A 97 -13.62 -8.53 21.14
CA VAL A 97 -14.11 -8.96 22.44
C VAL A 97 -13.42 -10.28 22.72
N MET A 98 -12.68 -10.39 23.83
CA MET A 98 -12.18 -11.69 24.29
C MET A 98 -13.37 -12.58 24.60
N LEU A 99 -13.84 -13.31 23.60
CA LEU A 99 -14.82 -14.37 23.75
C LEU A 99 -14.05 -15.55 24.35
N PHE A 100 -14.19 -15.76 25.66
CA PHE A 100 -13.90 -17.07 26.21
C PHE A 100 -14.85 -18.05 25.52
N GLU A 101 -14.30 -19.07 24.87
CA GLU A 101 -15.10 -20.15 24.29
C GLU A 101 -15.82 -20.83 25.46
N ASP A 102 -17.14 -20.65 25.52
CA ASP A 102 -18.00 -21.19 26.57
C ASP A 102 -18.12 -22.71 26.41
N LEU A 103 -17.10 -23.42 26.88
CA LEU A 103 -16.96 -24.86 26.67
C LEU A 103 -17.93 -25.67 27.56
N ASP A 104 -18.53 -25.05 28.58
CA ASP A 104 -19.45 -25.69 29.53
C ASP A 104 -20.83 -25.04 29.64
N GLY A 105 -21.10 -23.96 28.93
CA GLY A 105 -22.42 -23.38 28.71
C GLY A 105 -22.91 -22.40 29.78
N ASP A 106 -22.04 -21.79 30.58
CA ASP A 106 -22.42 -21.03 31.77
C ASP A 106 -22.22 -19.50 31.68
N LEU A 107 -21.67 -19.04 30.56
CA LEU A 107 -21.42 -17.62 30.26
C LEU A 107 -20.43 -16.92 31.22
N TYR A 108 -19.48 -17.64 31.85
CA TYR A 108 -18.41 -17.08 32.69
C TYR A 108 -17.01 -17.70 32.52
#